data_AF-A0A8J4YN60-F1
#
_entry.id   AF-A0A8J4YN60-F1
#
_cell.length_a   1.000
_cell.length_b   1.000
_cell.length_c   1.000
_cell.angle_alpha   90.00
_cell.angle_beta   90.00
_cell.angle_gamma   90.00
#
_symmetry.space_group_name_H-M   'P 1'
#
loop_
_entity.id
_entity.type
_entity.pdbx_description
1 polymer ?
#
loop_
_entity_poly.entity_id
_entity_poly.type
_entity_poly.pdbx_seq_one_letter_code
_entity_poly.pdbx_strand_id
1 'polypeptide(L)'
;MAMYALGLSVLQEEISYEKTQVKQVTYADDLTGAGKITDLKKWRALVKENGPTIGYTPKVTKSILIVKPEHYENGVRLFSDSGVIVTKDGQRHLGAVIGTEEFKAKYVEEKVSEWVKEVGVLSDMAKTEPHAAYSAFTHGLQQRWSFVKRTIPGISLLLRPLEESIRKTFLPALLKSHIIIGDNVRELLTFPPRLGGMGITSPEKLADEENRNSINLTSSLTEKIIAQEANGETDQNAILELKKTIS
;
A
#
# COMPACT_ATOMS: atom_id res chain seq x y z
N MET A 1 10.80 -20.96 5.33
CA MET A 1 9.57 -20.13 5.36
C MET A 1 8.42 -20.87 6.02
N ALA A 2 8.06 -22.09 5.61
CA ALA A 2 6.97 -22.86 6.26
C ALA A 2 7.16 -23.09 7.78
N MET A 3 8.36 -23.51 8.20
CA MET A 3 8.67 -23.69 9.64
C MET A 3 8.56 -22.40 10.45
N TYR A 4 8.86 -21.25 9.84
CA TYR A 4 8.75 -19.94 10.49
C TYR A 4 7.29 -19.51 10.62
N ALA A 5 6.46 -19.78 9.61
CA ALA A 5 5.02 -19.56 9.67
C ALA A 5 4.36 -20.43 10.76
N LEU A 6 4.76 -21.70 10.89
CA LEU A 6 4.28 -22.60 11.96
C LEU A 6 4.73 -22.13 13.36
N GLY A 7 5.95 -21.63 13.49
CA GLY A 7 6.39 -21.03 14.75
C GLY A 7 5.55 -19.81 15.12
N LEU A 8 5.34 -18.91 14.15
CA LEU A 8 4.55 -17.70 14.36
C LEU A 8 3.08 -17.98 14.69
N SER A 9 2.46 -19.04 14.17
CA SER A 9 1.09 -19.39 14.56
C SER A 9 0.99 -19.77 16.04
N VAL A 10 1.99 -20.47 16.59
CA VAL A 10 2.06 -20.75 18.04
C VAL A 10 2.20 -19.45 18.83
N LEU A 11 3.05 -18.52 18.38
CA LEU A 11 3.16 -17.22 19.03
C LEU A 11 1.82 -16.47 18.97
N GLN A 12 1.13 -16.47 17.82
CA GLN A 12 -0.16 -15.80 17.65
C GLN A 12 -1.23 -16.28 18.65
N GLU A 13 -1.27 -17.57 18.97
CA GLU A 13 -2.14 -18.14 20.00
C GLU A 13 -1.76 -17.64 21.42
N GLU A 14 -0.47 -17.38 21.67
CA GLU A 14 0.00 -16.82 22.94
C GLU A 14 -0.33 -15.34 23.11
N ILE A 15 -0.42 -14.61 22.00
CA ILE A 15 -0.73 -13.17 22.00
C ILE A 15 -2.15 -12.90 21.48
N SER A 16 -3.04 -13.90 21.58
CA SER A 16 -4.38 -13.87 21.01
C SER A 16 -5.25 -12.73 21.55
N TYR A 17 -6.34 -12.44 20.83
CA TYR A 17 -7.28 -11.41 21.23
C TYR A 17 -7.92 -11.72 22.60
N GLU A 18 -8.22 -12.98 22.90
CA GLU A 18 -8.78 -13.42 24.18
C GLU A 18 -7.84 -13.07 25.34
N LYS A 19 -6.53 -13.27 25.16
CA LYS A 19 -5.51 -13.01 26.18
C LYS A 19 -5.16 -11.53 26.32
N THR A 20 -5.20 -10.77 25.22
CA THR A 20 -4.60 -9.42 25.19
C THR A 20 -5.58 -8.29 24.89
N GLN A 21 -6.76 -8.59 24.35
CA GLN A 21 -7.71 -7.62 23.78
C GLN A 21 -7.10 -6.76 22.65
N VAL A 22 -6.01 -7.23 22.04
CA VAL A 22 -5.35 -6.61 20.87
C VAL A 22 -5.71 -7.41 19.64
N LYS A 23 -6.22 -6.72 18.61
CA LYS A 23 -6.41 -7.33 17.30
C LYS A 23 -5.08 -7.32 16.58
N GLN A 24 -4.70 -8.44 15.97
CA GLN A 24 -3.40 -8.55 15.31
C GLN A 24 -3.50 -9.06 13.88
N VAL A 25 -2.46 -8.75 13.12
CA VAL A 25 -2.22 -9.25 11.77
C VAL A 25 -0.73 -9.46 11.59
N THR A 26 -0.37 -10.52 10.88
CA THR A 26 1.04 -10.82 10.52
C THR A 26 1.19 -10.95 9.02
N TYR A 27 2.28 -10.40 8.50
CA TYR A 27 2.73 -10.69 7.16
C TYR A 27 4.20 -11.13 7.21
N ALA A 28 4.45 -12.43 7.01
CA ALA A 28 5.75 -13.02 7.32
C ALA A 28 6.22 -12.66 8.75
N ASP A 29 7.35 -11.98 8.91
CA ASP A 29 7.89 -11.54 10.21
C ASP A 29 7.32 -10.22 10.73
N ASP A 30 6.62 -9.46 9.88
CA ASP A 30 5.98 -8.20 10.26
C ASP A 30 4.70 -8.47 11.06
N LEU A 31 4.81 -8.40 12.38
CA LEU A 31 3.72 -8.52 13.35
C LEU A 31 3.17 -7.15 13.71
N THR A 32 1.85 -6.99 13.60
CA THR A 32 1.14 -5.73 13.92
C THR A 32 -0.01 -5.98 14.86
N GLY A 33 -0.14 -5.14 15.88
CA GLY A 33 -1.24 -5.16 16.85
C GLY A 33 -1.95 -3.81 16.91
N ALA A 34 -3.27 -3.83 17.05
CA ALA A 34 -4.13 -2.65 17.19
C ALA A 34 -5.07 -2.83 18.40
N GLY A 35 -5.07 -1.84 19.29
CA GLY A 35 -5.85 -1.87 20.53
C GLY A 35 -5.57 -0.66 21.42
N LYS A 36 -5.99 -0.71 22.68
CA LYS A 36 -5.67 0.34 23.65
C LYS A 36 -4.18 0.30 23.98
N ILE A 37 -3.59 1.46 24.30
CA ILE A 37 -2.13 1.58 24.58
C ILE A 37 -1.70 0.66 25.73
N THR A 38 -2.52 0.51 26.77
CA THR A 38 -2.25 -0.40 27.90
C THR A 38 -2.23 -1.87 27.49
N ASP A 39 -3.14 -2.25 26.58
CA ASP A 39 -3.29 -3.61 26.09
C ASP A 39 -2.16 -3.94 25.11
N LEU A 40 -1.77 -2.99 24.26
CA LEU A 40 -0.57 -3.08 23.41
C LEU A 40 0.72 -3.26 24.22
N LYS A 41 0.83 -2.63 25.39
CA LYS A 41 2.00 -2.83 26.27
C LYS A 41 2.06 -4.26 26.80
N LYS A 42 0.92 -4.83 27.22
CA LYS A 42 0.82 -6.24 27.64
C LYS A 42 1.10 -7.20 26.49
N TRP A 43 0.46 -6.99 25.35
CA TRP A 43 0.66 -7.76 24.13
C TRP A 43 2.13 -7.79 23.73
N ARG A 44 2.82 -6.63 23.69
CA ARG A 44 4.25 -6.56 23.39
C ARG A 44 5.11 -7.31 24.41
N ALA A 45 4.75 -7.27 25.69
CA ALA A 45 5.48 -8.00 26.72
C ALA A 45 5.44 -9.52 26.44
N LEU A 46 4.27 -10.06 26.10
CA LEU A 46 4.11 -11.46 25.70
C LEU A 46 4.89 -11.79 24.42
N VAL A 47 4.89 -10.90 23.43
CA VAL A 47 5.72 -11.09 22.21
C VAL A 47 7.21 -11.19 22.59
N LYS A 48 7.68 -10.36 23.52
CA LYS A 48 9.09 -10.35 23.95
C LYS A 48 9.46 -11.58 24.77
N GLU A 49 8.54 -12.07 25.58
CA GLU A 49 8.71 -13.24 26.44
C GLU A 49 8.66 -14.55 25.65
N ASN A 50 7.63 -14.72 24.81
CA ASN A 50 7.35 -15.96 24.09
C ASN A 50 8.01 -16.01 22.71
N GLY A 51 8.31 -14.87 22.08
CA GLY A 51 8.95 -14.85 20.75
C GLY A 51 10.28 -15.61 20.69
N PRO A 52 11.23 -15.43 21.63
CA PRO A 52 12.53 -16.08 21.56
C PRO A 52 12.49 -17.62 21.54
N THR A 53 11.46 -18.24 22.12
CA THR A 53 11.33 -19.72 22.16
C THR A 53 11.14 -20.32 20.76
N ILE A 54 10.58 -19.53 19.83
CA ILE A 54 10.38 -19.90 18.42
C ILE A 54 11.38 -19.21 17.47
N GLY A 55 12.41 -18.55 18.03
CA GLY A 55 13.40 -17.80 17.25
C GLY A 55 12.92 -16.43 16.74
N TYR A 56 11.80 -15.91 17.25
CA TYR A 56 11.28 -14.58 16.92
C TYR A 56 11.74 -13.54 17.95
N THR A 57 12.64 -12.64 17.56
CA THR A 57 13.08 -11.54 18.46
C THR A 57 12.76 -10.19 17.83
N PRO A 58 11.77 -9.45 18.37
CA PRO A 58 11.43 -8.13 17.85
C PRO A 58 12.60 -7.16 17.93
N LYS A 59 12.99 -6.57 16.81
CA LYS A 59 14.03 -5.53 16.80
C LYS A 59 13.42 -4.23 17.30
N VAL A 60 13.75 -3.85 18.54
CA VAL A 60 13.22 -2.66 19.22
C VAL A 60 13.35 -1.38 18.40
N THR A 61 14.48 -1.18 17.71
CA THR A 61 14.71 0.02 16.88
C THR A 61 13.85 0.09 15.61
N LYS A 62 13.21 -1.02 15.23
CA LYS A 62 12.25 -1.10 14.12
C LYS A 62 10.80 -1.20 14.60
N SER A 63 10.57 -1.45 15.89
CA SER A 63 9.25 -1.45 16.49
C SER A 63 8.77 -0.02 16.67
N ILE A 64 7.60 0.29 16.13
CA ILE A 64 7.04 1.63 16.12
C ILE A 64 5.62 1.56 16.67
N LEU A 65 5.32 2.43 17.64
CA LEU A 65 3.99 2.64 18.16
C LEU A 65 3.39 3.88 17.50
N ILE A 66 2.35 3.68 16.71
CA ILE A 66 1.56 4.77 16.12
C ILE A 66 0.39 5.05 17.07
N VAL A 67 0.26 6.29 17.52
CA VAL A 67 -0.81 6.73 18.42
C VAL A 67 -1.56 7.90 17.82
N LYS A 68 -2.85 8.03 18.18
CA LYS A 68 -3.60 9.25 17.84
C LYS A 68 -3.00 10.46 18.58
N PRO A 69 -3.06 11.68 18.01
CA PRO A 69 -2.46 12.87 18.61
C PRO A 69 -2.86 13.11 20.08
N GLU A 70 -4.12 12.88 20.43
CA GLU A 70 -4.69 13.03 21.78
C GLU A 70 -4.13 12.01 22.80
N HIS A 71 -3.46 10.96 22.35
CA HIS A 71 -2.88 9.94 23.20
C HIS A 71 -1.34 9.89 23.12
N TYR A 72 -0.72 10.84 22.44
CA TYR A 72 0.72 10.87 22.24
C TYR A 72 1.50 10.89 23.55
N GLU A 73 1.17 11.79 24.46
CA GLU A 73 1.84 11.90 25.76
C GLU A 73 1.69 10.63 26.59
N ASN A 74 0.49 10.03 26.58
CA ASN A 74 0.23 8.77 27.26
C ASN A 74 1.04 7.60 26.65
N GLY A 75 1.14 7.56 25.32
CA GLY A 75 1.96 6.59 24.60
C GLY A 75 3.44 6.71 24.96
N VAL A 76 3.99 7.92 24.91
CA VAL A 76 5.38 8.19 25.29
C VAL A 76 5.65 7.81 26.75
N ARG A 77 4.76 8.18 27.67
CA ARG A 77 4.88 7.83 29.08
C ARG A 77 4.90 6.32 29.29
N LEU A 78 3.91 5.61 28.72
CA LEU A 78 3.76 4.16 28.92
C LEU A 78 4.84 3.34 28.23
N PHE A 79 5.42 3.81 27.12
CA PHE A 79 6.46 3.09 26.36
C PHE A 79 7.87 3.63 26.57
N SER A 80 8.08 4.59 27.48
CA SER A 80 9.38 5.20 27.78
C SER A 80 10.46 4.18 28.17
N ASP A 81 10.07 3.11 28.86
CA ASP A 81 10.92 2.00 29.31
C ASP A 81 11.23 0.96 28.21
N SER A 82 10.56 1.04 27.06
CA SER A 82 10.53 -0.03 26.07
C SER A 82 11.52 0.13 24.91
N GLY A 83 12.08 1.34 24.72
CA GLY A 83 12.94 1.72 23.60
C GLY A 83 12.23 1.84 22.24
N VAL A 84 10.90 1.69 22.22
CA VAL A 84 10.06 1.78 21.01
C VAL A 84 9.93 3.23 20.55
N ILE A 85 9.94 3.45 19.24
CA ILE A 85 9.69 4.78 18.67
C ILE A 85 8.19 5.05 18.70
N VAL A 86 7.78 6.15 19.34
CA VAL A 86 6.37 6.58 19.39
C VAL A 86 6.16 7.74 18.41
N THR A 87 5.19 7.60 17.51
CA THR A 87 4.84 8.63 16.51
C THR A 87 3.34 8.90 16.52
N LYS A 88 2.97 10.17 16.31
CA LYS A 88 1.58 10.61 16.11
C LYS A 88 1.26 10.97 14.66
N ASP A 89 2.30 11.20 13.85
CA ASP A 89 2.14 11.70 12.48
C ASP A 89 1.81 10.56 11.52
N GLY A 90 2.41 9.39 11.73
CA GLY A 90 2.22 8.21 10.90
C GLY A 90 3.49 7.40 10.72
N GLN A 91 3.35 6.28 10.02
CA GLN A 91 4.45 5.41 9.62
C GLN A 91 4.09 4.58 8.39
N ARG A 92 5.11 4.22 7.62
CA ARG A 92 4.99 3.26 6.52
C ARG A 92 4.70 1.85 7.06
N HIS A 93 3.69 1.18 6.52
CA HIS A 93 3.32 -0.18 6.90
C HIS A 93 3.04 -1.03 5.65
N LEU A 94 3.77 -2.14 5.50
CA LEU A 94 3.68 -3.08 4.36
C LEU A 94 3.73 -2.42 2.97
N GLY A 95 4.48 -1.33 2.85
CA GLY A 95 4.59 -0.57 1.59
C GLY A 95 3.56 0.55 1.42
N ALA A 96 2.48 0.55 2.21
CA ALA A 96 1.50 1.63 2.30
C ALA A 96 1.80 2.53 3.50
N VAL A 97 0.85 3.37 3.90
CA VAL A 97 1.01 4.36 4.97
C VAL A 97 -0.18 4.36 5.93
N ILE A 98 0.10 4.49 7.21
CA ILE A 98 -0.89 4.68 8.28
C ILE A 98 -0.53 5.96 9.02
N GLY A 99 -1.49 6.87 9.22
CA GLY A 99 -1.23 8.11 9.95
C GLY A 99 -2.17 9.23 9.57
N THR A 100 -1.68 10.45 9.79
CA THR A 100 -2.33 11.71 9.42
C THR A 100 -2.42 11.88 7.91
N GLU A 101 -3.38 12.72 7.48
CA GLU A 101 -3.56 13.05 6.06
C GLU A 101 -2.33 13.77 5.49
N GLU A 102 -1.66 14.60 6.31
CA GLU A 102 -0.43 15.30 5.96
C GLU A 102 0.73 14.32 5.72
N PHE A 103 0.90 13.33 6.60
CA PHE A 103 1.94 12.31 6.43
C PHE A 103 1.67 11.43 5.20
N LYS A 104 0.41 11.08 4.97
CA LYS A 104 -0.03 10.35 3.77
C LYS A 104 0.26 11.16 2.49
N ALA A 105 -0.09 12.44 2.48
CA ALA A 105 0.13 13.32 1.34
C ALA A 105 1.62 13.41 1.01
N LYS A 106 2.45 13.71 2.00
CA LYS A 106 3.91 13.79 1.84
C LYS A 106 4.52 12.50 1.27
N TYR A 107 4.11 11.35 1.78
CA TYR A 107 4.60 10.06 1.29
C TYR A 107 4.25 9.82 -0.19
N VAL A 108 3.03 10.15 -0.59
CA VAL A 108 2.57 10.00 -1.98
C VAL A 108 3.25 11.02 -2.89
N GLU A 109 3.41 12.27 -2.44
CA GLU A 109 4.11 13.32 -3.20
C GLU A 109 5.58 12.96 -3.48
N GLU A 110 6.28 12.40 -2.50
CA GLU A 110 7.66 11.90 -2.68
C GLU A 110 7.70 10.78 -3.75
N LYS A 111 6.75 9.85 -3.72
CA LYS A 111 6.61 8.79 -4.74
C LYS A 111 6.27 9.34 -6.12
N VAL A 112 5.34 10.29 -6.19
CA VAL A 112 4.95 10.94 -7.45
C VAL A 112 6.11 11.72 -8.04
N SER A 113 6.92 12.41 -7.22
CA SER A 113 8.13 13.10 -7.67
C SER A 113 9.14 12.13 -8.30
N GLU A 114 9.34 10.96 -7.68
CA GLU A 114 10.17 9.88 -8.24
C GLU A 114 9.63 9.41 -9.59
N TRP A 115 8.33 9.11 -9.68
CA TRP A 115 7.69 8.62 -10.90
C TRP A 115 7.66 9.65 -12.02
N VAL A 116 7.48 10.93 -11.71
CA VAL A 116 7.55 12.02 -12.70
C VAL A 116 8.93 12.07 -13.35
N LYS A 117 10.01 11.86 -12.57
CA LYS A 117 11.37 11.76 -13.11
C LYS A 117 11.54 10.54 -14.00
N GLU A 118 11.03 9.38 -13.58
CA GLU A 118 11.05 8.14 -14.38
C GLU A 118 10.30 8.30 -15.71
N VAL A 119 9.12 8.95 -15.69
CA VAL A 119 8.37 9.31 -16.91
C VAL A 119 9.19 10.26 -17.80
N GLY A 120 9.89 11.23 -17.21
CA GLY A 120 10.79 12.13 -17.94
C GLY A 120 11.90 11.38 -18.69
N VAL A 121 12.57 10.44 -18.02
CA VAL A 121 13.60 9.58 -18.63
C VAL A 121 13.03 8.77 -19.80
N LEU A 122 11.85 8.14 -19.60
CA LEU A 122 11.18 7.42 -20.70
C LEU A 122 10.75 8.34 -21.84
N SER A 123 10.39 9.58 -21.55
CA SER A 123 10.03 10.57 -22.56
C SER A 123 11.23 10.94 -23.44
N ASP A 124 12.43 11.04 -22.85
CA ASP A 124 13.66 11.26 -23.61
C ASP A 124 14.00 10.06 -24.49
N MET A 125 13.87 8.84 -23.97
CA MET A 125 14.04 7.62 -24.77
C MET A 125 13.03 7.51 -25.91
N ALA A 126 11.79 7.95 -25.69
CA ALA A 126 10.73 7.89 -26.69
C ALA A 126 11.03 8.73 -27.96
N LYS A 127 11.89 9.74 -27.86
CA LYS A 127 12.31 10.58 -29.00
C LYS A 127 13.05 9.76 -30.07
N THR A 128 13.91 8.84 -29.64
CA THR A 128 14.70 7.97 -30.53
C THR A 128 14.06 6.60 -30.71
N GLU A 129 13.60 5.99 -29.61
CA GLU A 129 13.12 4.61 -29.54
C GLU A 129 11.67 4.53 -28.99
N PRO A 130 10.66 5.07 -29.73
CA PRO A 130 9.29 5.20 -29.23
C PRO A 130 8.65 3.86 -28.87
N HIS A 131 8.90 2.80 -29.64
CA HIS A 131 8.32 1.49 -29.38
C HIS A 131 8.86 0.84 -28.10
N ALA A 132 10.17 0.96 -27.85
CA ALA A 132 10.80 0.48 -26.62
C ALA A 132 10.28 1.26 -25.40
N ALA A 133 10.20 2.59 -25.51
CA ALA A 133 9.67 3.44 -24.45
C ALA A 133 8.20 3.14 -24.14
N TYR A 134 7.37 2.91 -25.17
CA TYR A 134 5.98 2.48 -25.00
C TYR A 134 5.85 1.14 -24.26
N SER A 135 6.63 0.14 -24.67
CA SER A 135 6.63 -1.18 -24.02
C SER A 135 7.09 -1.08 -22.55
N ALA A 136 8.16 -0.34 -22.28
CA ALA A 136 8.65 -0.11 -20.92
C ALA A 136 7.61 0.62 -20.06
N PHE A 137 6.87 1.56 -20.64
CA PHE A 137 5.82 2.29 -19.93
C PHE A 137 4.64 1.37 -19.56
N THR A 138 4.07 0.65 -20.54
CA THR A 138 2.83 -0.13 -20.35
C THR A 138 3.04 -1.40 -19.55
N HIS A 139 4.15 -2.10 -19.77
CA HIS A 139 4.46 -3.36 -19.09
C HIS A 139 5.27 -3.18 -17.80
N GLY A 140 6.01 -2.08 -17.66
CA GLY A 140 6.87 -1.82 -16.51
C GLY A 140 6.32 -0.70 -15.62
N LEU A 141 6.48 0.54 -16.06
CA LEU A 141 6.35 1.72 -15.21
C LEU A 141 4.94 1.88 -14.64
N GLN A 142 3.90 1.79 -15.48
CA GLN A 142 2.51 1.99 -15.08
C GLN A 142 2.05 1.02 -13.99
N GLN A 143 2.56 -0.22 -14.01
CA GLN A 143 2.16 -1.27 -13.06
C GLN A 143 2.69 -1.01 -11.65
N ARG A 144 3.81 -0.27 -11.51
CA ARG A 144 4.40 0.07 -10.20
C ARG A 144 3.47 0.96 -9.36
N TRP A 145 2.61 1.74 -10.00
CA TRP A 145 1.70 2.67 -9.33
C TRP A 145 0.45 1.97 -8.77
N SER A 146 0.11 0.80 -9.30
CA SER A 146 -1.11 0.05 -8.94
C SER A 146 -1.17 -0.27 -7.46
N PHE A 147 -0.04 -0.63 -6.84
CA PHE A 147 -0.01 -0.90 -5.40
C PHE A 147 -0.45 0.33 -4.57
N VAL A 148 0.09 1.51 -4.89
CA VAL A 148 -0.22 2.75 -4.16
C VAL A 148 -1.67 3.17 -4.38
N LYS A 149 -2.18 3.10 -5.61
CA LYS A 149 -3.60 3.34 -5.91
C LYS A 149 -4.54 2.41 -5.14
N ARG A 150 -4.17 1.12 -5.03
CA ARG A 150 -5.02 0.13 -4.35
C ARG A 150 -5.02 0.26 -2.83
N THR A 151 -3.89 0.66 -2.25
CA THR A 151 -3.69 0.60 -0.79
C THR A 151 -3.88 1.92 -0.06
N ILE A 152 -3.83 3.06 -0.76
CA ILE A 152 -3.92 4.39 -0.13
C ILE A 152 -5.15 5.15 -0.68
N PRO A 153 -6.20 5.36 0.14
CA PRO A 153 -7.42 6.02 -0.32
C PRO A 153 -7.26 7.54 -0.43
N GLY A 154 -8.02 8.15 -1.36
CA GLY A 154 -8.13 9.60 -1.49
C GLY A 154 -6.91 10.30 -2.09
N ILE A 155 -6.11 9.59 -2.89
CA ILE A 155 -4.85 10.12 -3.45
C ILE A 155 -4.97 10.64 -4.88
N SER A 156 -6.17 10.61 -5.48
CA SER A 156 -6.39 10.99 -6.88
C SER A 156 -5.74 12.34 -7.23
N LEU A 157 -6.01 13.38 -6.43
CA LEU A 157 -5.46 14.72 -6.65
C LEU A 157 -3.92 14.77 -6.56
N LEU A 158 -3.31 13.96 -5.68
CA LEU A 158 -1.86 13.89 -5.49
C LEU A 158 -1.16 13.25 -6.70
N LEU A 159 -1.88 12.46 -7.51
CA LEU A 159 -1.37 11.83 -8.72
C LEU A 159 -1.45 12.73 -9.96
N ARG A 160 -2.09 13.90 -9.86
CA ARG A 160 -2.21 14.86 -10.97
C ARG A 160 -0.86 15.25 -11.59
N PRO A 161 0.22 15.55 -10.83
CA PRO A 161 1.51 15.87 -11.42
C PRO A 161 2.07 14.75 -12.31
N LEU A 162 1.78 13.48 -11.95
CA LEU A 162 2.17 12.32 -12.76
C LEU A 162 1.35 12.25 -14.06
N GLU A 163 0.04 12.42 -13.98
CA GLU A 163 -0.83 12.48 -15.17
C GLU A 163 -0.42 13.63 -16.10
N GLU A 164 -0.11 14.80 -15.55
CA GLU A 164 0.39 15.93 -16.32
C GLU A 164 1.72 15.63 -17.00
N SER A 165 2.66 14.96 -16.32
CA SER A 165 3.92 14.53 -16.92
C SER A 165 3.68 13.59 -18.10
N ILE A 166 2.80 12.59 -17.94
CA ILE A 166 2.42 11.66 -19.02
C ILE A 166 1.85 12.44 -20.21
N ARG A 167 0.90 13.34 -19.95
CA ARG A 167 0.17 14.08 -20.99
C ARG A 167 1.03 15.12 -21.71
N LYS A 168 1.89 15.85 -20.99
CA LYS A 168 2.63 17.00 -21.50
C LYS A 168 4.04 16.63 -22.00
N THR A 169 4.63 15.54 -21.51
CA THR A 169 6.00 15.15 -21.86
C THR A 169 6.07 13.82 -22.60
N PHE A 170 5.55 12.75 -22.00
CA PHE A 170 5.70 11.39 -22.54
C PHE A 170 4.90 11.16 -23.81
N LEU A 171 3.59 11.44 -23.79
CA LEU A 171 2.74 11.20 -24.96
C LEU A 171 3.14 12.05 -26.18
N PRO A 172 3.48 13.35 -26.06
CA PRO A 172 3.99 14.11 -27.19
C PRO A 172 5.29 13.55 -27.76
N ALA A 173 6.23 13.14 -26.89
CA ALA A 173 7.48 12.53 -27.32
C ALA A 173 7.24 11.19 -28.04
N LEU A 174 6.34 10.36 -27.50
CA LEU A 174 6.00 9.05 -28.05
C LEU A 174 5.31 9.15 -29.41
N LEU A 175 4.35 10.06 -29.54
CA LEU A 175 3.57 10.25 -30.77
C LEU A 175 4.27 11.15 -31.79
N LYS A 176 5.45 11.69 -31.45
CA LYS A 176 6.17 12.71 -32.24
C LYS A 176 5.25 13.89 -32.63
N SER A 177 4.36 14.26 -31.72
CA SER A 177 3.40 15.33 -31.92
C SER A 177 3.92 16.63 -31.32
N HIS A 178 3.80 17.72 -32.08
CA HIS A 178 4.10 19.08 -31.61
C HIS A 178 2.88 19.79 -31.00
N ILE A 179 1.73 19.11 -30.99
CA ILE A 179 0.45 19.67 -30.52
C ILE A 179 0.12 19.10 -29.14
N ILE A 180 -0.44 19.96 -28.27
CA ILE A 180 -0.97 19.57 -26.98
C ILE A 180 -2.10 18.56 -27.17
N ILE A 181 -2.01 17.44 -26.46
CA ILE A 181 -3.01 16.39 -26.52
C ILE A 181 -4.29 16.87 -25.84
N GLY A 182 -5.36 17.07 -26.62
CA GLY A 182 -6.69 17.41 -26.12
C GLY A 182 -7.33 16.29 -25.32
N ASP A 183 -8.40 16.60 -24.58
CA ASP A 183 -9.02 15.65 -23.64
C ASP A 183 -9.56 14.39 -24.35
N ASN A 184 -10.23 14.55 -25.49
CA ASN A 184 -10.79 13.44 -26.27
C ASN A 184 -9.69 12.45 -26.73
N VAL A 185 -8.55 12.98 -27.19
CA VAL A 185 -7.42 12.14 -27.60
C VAL A 185 -6.81 11.47 -26.38
N ARG A 186 -6.62 12.21 -25.28
CA ARG A 186 -6.09 11.65 -24.04
C ARG A 186 -6.95 10.50 -23.51
N GLU A 187 -8.27 10.65 -23.57
CA GLU A 187 -9.24 9.62 -23.18
C GLU A 187 -9.15 8.39 -24.08
N LEU A 188 -9.13 8.58 -25.40
CA LEU A 188 -8.95 7.49 -26.37
C LEU A 188 -7.68 6.66 -26.07
N LEU A 189 -6.57 7.34 -25.75
CA LEU A 189 -5.29 6.70 -25.46
C LEU A 189 -5.29 5.85 -24.17
N THR A 190 -6.26 6.06 -23.26
CA THR A 190 -6.39 5.21 -22.06
C THR A 190 -6.90 3.81 -22.37
N PHE A 191 -7.72 3.66 -23.41
CA PHE A 191 -8.30 2.38 -23.77
C PHE A 191 -7.25 1.38 -24.23
N PRO A 192 -7.44 0.06 -24.02
CA PRO A 192 -6.53 -0.95 -24.54
C PRO A 192 -6.50 -0.97 -26.08
N PRO A 193 -5.44 -1.51 -26.70
CA PRO A 193 -5.33 -1.62 -28.16
C PRO A 193 -6.52 -2.30 -28.84
N ARG A 194 -7.16 -3.29 -28.19
CA ARG A 194 -8.36 -3.97 -28.70
C ARG A 194 -9.59 -3.04 -28.88
N LEU A 195 -9.58 -1.88 -28.25
CA LEU A 195 -10.60 -0.84 -28.36
C LEU A 195 -10.07 0.41 -29.10
N GLY A 196 -8.93 0.32 -29.78
CA GLY A 196 -8.34 1.42 -30.56
C GLY A 196 -7.51 2.42 -29.75
N GLY A 197 -7.22 2.16 -28.47
CA GLY A 197 -6.34 3.00 -27.64
C GLY A 197 -4.92 2.45 -27.49
N MET A 198 -4.18 2.95 -26.50
CA MET A 198 -2.77 2.56 -26.22
C MET A 198 -2.56 1.96 -24.83
N GLY A 199 -3.61 1.79 -24.02
CA GLY A 199 -3.50 1.26 -22.66
C GLY A 199 -2.68 2.15 -21.71
N ILE A 200 -2.49 3.41 -22.06
CA ILE A 200 -1.79 4.41 -21.24
C ILE A 200 -2.83 5.03 -20.32
N THR A 201 -3.06 4.37 -19.19
CA THR A 201 -4.10 4.73 -18.24
C THR A 201 -3.83 6.07 -17.58
N SER A 202 -4.87 6.68 -17.00
CA SER A 202 -4.72 7.89 -16.20
C SER A 202 -4.62 7.54 -14.72
N PRO A 203 -3.45 7.76 -14.07
CA PRO A 203 -3.28 7.43 -12.65
C PRO A 203 -4.23 8.24 -11.75
N GLU A 204 -4.48 9.51 -12.06
CA GLU A 204 -5.42 10.38 -11.31
C GLU A 204 -6.85 9.83 -11.37
N LYS A 205 -7.38 9.55 -12.57
CA LYS A 205 -8.77 9.11 -12.75
C LYS A 205 -9.03 7.70 -12.21
N LEU A 206 -8.06 6.79 -12.31
CA LEU A 206 -8.23 5.40 -11.87
C LEU A 206 -7.97 5.17 -10.38
N ALA A 207 -7.41 6.15 -9.65
CA ALA A 207 -6.97 5.94 -8.27
C ALA A 207 -8.11 5.44 -7.36
N ASP A 208 -9.22 6.16 -7.36
CA ASP A 208 -10.34 5.87 -6.47
C ASP A 208 -11.06 4.57 -6.86
N GLU A 209 -11.15 4.30 -8.16
CA GLU A 209 -11.71 3.05 -8.67
C GLU A 209 -10.86 1.84 -8.28
N GLU A 210 -9.54 1.89 -8.48
CA GLU A 210 -8.62 0.82 -8.08
C GLU A 210 -8.63 0.58 -6.57
N ASN A 211 -8.71 1.64 -5.76
CA ASN A 211 -8.84 1.51 -4.32
C ASN A 211 -10.15 0.80 -3.92
N ARG A 212 -11.27 1.27 -4.46
CA ARG A 212 -12.60 0.67 -4.22
C ARG A 212 -12.64 -0.80 -4.65
N ASN A 213 -12.07 -1.11 -5.80
CA ASN A 213 -11.96 -2.47 -6.32
C ASN A 213 -11.12 -3.35 -5.38
N SER A 214 -10.00 -2.82 -4.87
CA SER A 214 -9.17 -3.51 -3.86
C SER A 214 -9.94 -3.79 -2.58
N ILE A 215 -10.70 -2.82 -2.06
CA ILE A 215 -11.53 -2.98 -0.86
C ILE A 215 -12.58 -4.06 -1.08
N ASN A 216 -13.30 -4.02 -2.21
CA ASN A 216 -14.32 -5.00 -2.53
C ASN A 216 -13.75 -6.42 -2.66
N LEU A 217 -12.59 -6.57 -3.28
CA LEU A 217 -11.93 -7.87 -3.44
C LEU A 217 -11.39 -8.45 -2.12
N THR A 218 -11.08 -7.60 -1.14
CA THR A 218 -10.45 -8.00 0.12
C THR A 218 -11.40 -7.93 1.32
N SER A 219 -12.67 -7.58 1.12
CA SER A 219 -13.67 -7.39 2.18
C SER A 219 -13.81 -8.63 3.06
N SER A 220 -14.04 -9.80 2.45
CA SER A 220 -14.22 -11.07 3.19
C SER A 220 -13.01 -11.42 4.05
N LEU A 221 -11.79 -11.23 3.53
CA LEU A 221 -10.57 -11.48 4.30
C LEU A 221 -10.41 -10.44 5.43
N THR A 222 -10.71 -9.18 5.14
CA THR A 222 -10.62 -8.08 6.11
C THR A 222 -11.57 -8.30 7.28
N GLU A 223 -12.81 -8.71 7.02
CA GLU A 223 -13.80 -9.03 8.06
C GLU A 223 -13.31 -10.12 9.01
N LYS A 224 -12.71 -11.19 8.46
CA LYS A 224 -12.16 -12.30 9.24
C LYS A 224 -10.95 -11.89 10.08
N ILE A 225 -10.07 -11.07 9.51
CA ILE A 225 -8.95 -10.48 10.26
C ILE A 225 -9.48 -9.61 11.40
N ILE A 226 -10.50 -8.77 11.16
CA ILE A 226 -11.10 -7.91 12.19
C ILE A 226 -11.78 -8.74 13.28
N ALA A 227 -12.40 -9.86 12.92
CA ALA A 227 -13.02 -10.81 13.83
C ALA A 227 -11.99 -11.70 14.57
N GLN A 228 -10.72 -11.68 14.15
CA GLN A 228 -9.65 -12.53 14.69
C GLN A 228 -9.96 -14.04 14.56
N GLU A 229 -10.60 -14.43 13.46
CA GLU A 229 -10.95 -15.83 13.18
C GLU A 229 -9.70 -16.65 12.84
N ALA A 230 -9.33 -17.58 13.73
CA ALA A 230 -8.13 -18.43 13.56
C ALA A 230 -8.20 -19.33 12.30
N ASN A 231 -9.40 -19.80 11.94
CA ASN A 231 -9.63 -20.73 10.82
C ASN A 231 -10.33 -20.06 9.63
N GLY A 232 -10.10 -18.75 9.42
CA GLY A 232 -10.81 -17.94 8.44
C GLY A 232 -10.60 -18.37 6.98
N GLU A 233 -11.25 -19.45 6.53
CA GLU A 233 -11.18 -19.95 5.15
C GLU A 233 -11.85 -18.94 4.22
N THR A 234 -11.12 -18.39 3.26
CA THR A 234 -11.69 -17.51 2.22
C THR A 234 -12.12 -18.33 1.02
N ASP A 235 -13.34 -18.09 0.51
CA ASP A 235 -13.81 -18.68 -0.74
C ASP A 235 -13.03 -18.09 -1.93
N GLN A 236 -12.01 -18.82 -2.36
CA GLN A 236 -11.14 -18.44 -3.47
C GLN A 236 -11.91 -18.37 -4.79
N ASN A 237 -12.97 -19.18 -4.98
CA ASN A 237 -13.76 -19.16 -6.20
C ASN A 237 -14.61 -17.90 -6.26
N ALA A 238 -15.26 -17.51 -5.15
CA ALA A 238 -16.00 -16.26 -5.08
C ALA A 238 -15.09 -15.04 -5.35
N ILE A 239 -13.86 -15.03 -4.81
CA ILE A 239 -12.87 -13.97 -5.10
C ILE A 239 -12.49 -13.96 -6.59
N LEU A 240 -12.31 -15.14 -7.20
CA LEU A 240 -11.97 -15.25 -8.62
C LEU A 240 -13.11 -14.76 -9.52
N GLU A 241 -14.36 -15.08 -9.20
CA GLU A 241 -15.53 -14.58 -9.93
C GLU A 241 -15.67 -13.05 -9.80
N LEU A 242 -15.51 -12.52 -8.59
CA LEU A 242 -15.53 -11.07 -8.36
C LEU A 242 -14.42 -10.35 -9.15
N LYS A 243 -13.23 -10.96 -9.25
CA LYS A 243 -12.11 -10.44 -10.05
C LYS A 243 -12.44 -10.36 -11.54
N LYS A 244 -13.25 -11.27 -12.08
CA LYS A 244 -13.69 -11.21 -13.49
C LYS A 244 -14.65 -10.06 -13.77
N THR A 245 -15.42 -9.62 -12.78
CA THR A 245 -16.34 -8.49 -12.91
C THR A 245 -15.62 -7.13 -12.85
N ILE A 246 -14.44 -7.10 -12.22
CA ILE A 246 -13.69 -5.88 -11.91
C ILE A 246 -12.55 -5.62 -12.93
N SER A 247 -12.07 -6.64 -13.65
CA SER A 247 -10.95 -6.58 -14.60
C SER A 247 -11.40 -6.41 -16.05
#